data_AF-A0A5K0ZC90-F1
#
_entry.id   AF-A0A5K0ZC90-F1
#
_cell.length_a   1.000
_cell.length_b   1.000
_cell.length_c   1.000
_cell.angle_alpha   90.00
_cell.angle_beta   90.00
_cell.angle_gamma   90.00
#
_symmetry.space_group_name_H-M   'P 1'
#
loop_
_entity.id
_entity.type
_entity.pdbx_description
1 polymer ?
#
loop_
_entity_poly.entity_id
_entity_poly.type
_entity_poly.pdbx_seq_one_letter_code
_entity_poly.pdbx_strand_id
1 'polypeptide(L)'
;DEADLKKCILKRILQEVNPKYLFIGDYPTDLNSRINEVIKRFDREVRMVGICGMGGIGKTTLAKAVYNRLLKQHNVRENCSSFEKCSFLANVREVSKQHNGNEILVLLLGRDVRINNKDEGITMIRERIGGMKVLVVLDDVDHKDQLDVLVGGGQ
;
A
#
# COMPACT_ATOMS: atom_id res chain seq x y z
N ASP A 1 1.39 -18.94 -31.53
CA ASP A 1 2.30 -20.06 -31.21
C ASP A 1 2.43 -20.33 -29.71
N GLU A 2 2.87 -21.52 -29.30
CA GLU A 2 3.15 -21.89 -27.90
C GLU A 2 4.09 -20.87 -27.23
N ALA A 3 4.99 -20.26 -28.01
CA ALA A 3 5.87 -19.18 -27.59
C ALA A 3 5.11 -17.91 -27.15
N ASP A 4 4.05 -17.53 -27.86
CA ASP A 4 3.21 -16.39 -27.49
C ASP A 4 2.36 -16.68 -26.26
N LEU A 5 1.89 -17.92 -26.12
CA LEU A 5 1.13 -18.36 -24.96
C LEU A 5 2.01 -18.34 -23.70
N LYS A 6 3.24 -18.86 -23.79
CA LYS A 6 4.24 -18.78 -22.71
C LYS A 6 4.57 -17.33 -22.38
N LYS A 7 4.75 -16.46 -23.38
CA LYS A 7 5.04 -15.03 -23.17
C LYS A 7 3.88 -14.29 -22.52
N CYS A 8 2.63 -14.61 -22.88
CA CYS A 8 1.42 -14.05 -22.28
C CYS A 8 1.23 -14.52 -20.83
N ILE A 9 1.48 -15.81 -20.56
CA ILE A 9 1.43 -16.36 -19.19
C ILE A 9 2.54 -15.76 -18.34
N LEU A 10 3.77 -15.67 -18.86
CA LEU A 10 4.89 -15.05 -18.15
C LEU A 10 4.63 -13.57 -17.87
N LYS A 11 4.07 -12.83 -18.84
CA LYS A 11 3.71 -11.41 -18.67
C LYS A 11 2.59 -11.23 -17.64
N ARG A 12 1.67 -12.18 -17.52
CA ARG A 12 0.56 -12.14 -16.56
C ARG A 12 1.00 -12.54 -15.15
N ILE A 13 1.83 -13.58 -15.03
CA ILE A 13 2.50 -13.95 -13.78
C ILE A 13 3.41 -12.81 -13.31
N LEU A 14 4.19 -12.18 -14.19
CA LEU A 14 5.03 -11.02 -13.84
C LEU A 14 4.23 -9.77 -13.46
N GLN A 15 3.00 -9.63 -13.93
CA GLN A 15 2.10 -8.52 -13.57
C GLN A 15 1.39 -8.74 -12.24
N GLU A 16 1.13 -10.00 -11.86
CA GLU A 16 0.46 -10.34 -10.60
C GLU A 16 1.43 -10.63 -9.45
N VAL A 17 2.68 -11.00 -9.74
CA VAL A 17 3.66 -11.40 -8.72
C VAL A 17 4.63 -10.27 -8.34
N ASN A 18 4.75 -9.19 -9.13
CA ASN A 18 5.75 -8.15 -8.84
C ASN A 18 5.10 -6.91 -8.20
N PRO A 19 5.45 -6.56 -6.95
CA PRO A 19 5.11 -5.27 -6.39
C PRO A 19 5.64 -4.16 -7.30
N LYS A 20 4.75 -3.35 -7.89
CA LYS A 20 5.16 -2.27 -8.78
C LYS A 20 5.96 -1.24 -8.00
N TYR A 21 7.27 -1.18 -8.23
CA TYR A 21 8.10 -0.09 -7.77
C TYR A 21 7.51 1.22 -8.28
N LEU A 22 7.30 2.16 -7.36
CA LEU A 22 6.78 3.48 -7.69
C LEU A 22 7.92 4.31 -8.28
N PHE A 23 7.63 5.09 -9.32
CA PHE A 23 8.61 6.02 -9.86
C PHE A 23 8.91 7.10 -8.82
N ILE A 24 10.19 7.24 -8.53
CA ILE A 24 10.77 8.27 -7.69
C ILE A 24 11.87 8.83 -8.57
N GLY A 25 11.74 10.08 -9.03
CA GLY A 25 12.80 10.74 -9.80
C GLY A 25 14.11 10.81 -8.99
N ASP A 26 15.17 11.37 -9.55
CA ASP A 26 16.45 11.49 -8.84
C ASP A 26 16.25 12.19 -7.50
N TYR A 27 16.50 11.45 -6.40
CA TYR A 27 16.34 11.96 -5.04
C TYR A 27 17.68 11.96 -4.31
N PRO A 28 17.95 12.97 -3.46
CA PRO A 28 19.24 13.11 -2.80
C PRO A 28 19.56 11.91 -1.90
N THR A 29 20.84 11.58 -1.80
CA THR A 29 21.39 10.53 -0.91
C THR A 29 20.97 10.70 0.55
N ASP A 30 20.67 11.95 0.95
CA ASP A 30 20.18 12.36 2.28
C ASP A 30 18.81 11.74 2.65
N LEU A 31 18.00 11.34 1.66
CA LEU A 31 16.69 10.72 1.94
C LEU A 31 16.81 9.33 2.59
N ASN A 32 17.95 8.64 2.44
CA ASN A 32 18.16 7.31 3.02
C ASN A 32 18.06 7.30 4.55
N SER A 33 18.52 8.36 5.22
CA SER A 33 18.44 8.50 6.68
C SER A 33 16.97 8.48 7.15
N ARG A 34 16.14 9.29 6.49
CA ARG A 34 14.69 9.42 6.74
C ARG A 34 13.94 8.13 6.41
N ILE A 35 14.29 7.45 5.32
CA ILE A 35 13.70 6.15 4.96
C ILE A 35 13.97 5.14 6.09
N ASN A 36 15.21 5.05 6.56
CA ASN A 36 15.58 4.12 7.63
C ASN A 36 14.88 4.46 8.95
N GLU A 37 14.70 5.74 9.27
CA GLU A 37 13.95 6.17 10.46
C GLU A 37 12.49 5.69 10.41
N VAL A 38 11.82 5.85 9.27
CA VAL A 38 10.42 5.41 9.09
C VAL A 38 10.32 3.88 9.20
N ILE A 39 11.22 3.14 8.54
CA ILE A 39 11.23 1.67 8.58
C ILE A 39 11.49 1.17 10.01
N LYS A 40 12.43 1.80 10.74
CA LYS A 40 12.73 1.45 12.13
C LYS A 40 11.53 1.65 13.05
N ARG A 41 10.66 2.63 12.78
CA ARG A 41 9.40 2.79 13.52
C ARG A 41 8.43 1.65 13.23
N PHE A 42 8.35 1.21 11.98
CA PHE A 42 7.49 0.11 11.54
C PHE A 42 7.84 -1.24 12.20
N ASP A 43 9.12 -1.46 12.52
CA ASP A 43 9.64 -2.69 13.13
C ASP A 43 9.35 -2.83 14.65
N ARG A 44 8.85 -1.78 15.31
CA ARG A 44 8.60 -1.73 16.76
C ARG A 44 7.16 -2.12 17.14
N GLU A 45 6.57 -3.10 16.47
CA GLU A 45 5.15 -3.49 16.63
C GLU A 45 4.14 -2.38 16.30
N VAL A 46 4.58 -1.30 15.64
CA VAL A 46 3.73 -0.19 15.24
C VAL A 46 2.90 -0.59 14.02
N ARG A 47 1.56 -0.52 14.14
CA ARG A 47 0.64 -0.87 13.05
C ARG A 47 0.41 0.25 12.02
N MET A 48 0.65 1.51 12.39
CA MET A 48 0.45 2.67 11.50
C MET A 48 1.50 3.76 11.77
N VAL A 49 2.07 4.33 10.72
CA VAL A 49 3.02 5.45 10.79
C VAL A 49 2.51 6.60 9.92
N GLY A 50 2.33 7.78 10.52
CA GLY A 50 1.98 9.00 9.81
C GLY A 50 3.22 9.77 9.33
N ILE A 51 3.18 10.26 8.09
CA ILE A 51 4.19 11.19 7.54
C ILE A 51 3.51 12.55 7.33
N CYS A 52 3.82 13.52 8.20
CA CYS A 52 3.23 14.86 8.18
C CYS A 52 4.30 15.96 8.01
N GLY A 53 3.88 17.17 7.64
CA GLY A 53 4.77 18.30 7.38
C GLY A 53 4.26 19.25 6.30
N MET A 54 4.97 20.35 6.07
CA MET A 54 4.59 21.40 5.12
C MET A 54 4.46 20.88 3.67
N GLY A 55 3.71 21.61 2.84
CA GLY A 55 3.65 21.36 1.38
C GLY A 55 5.05 21.44 0.75
N GLY A 56 5.30 20.65 -0.30
CA GLY A 56 6.57 20.71 -1.05
C GLY A 56 7.78 20.02 -0.40
N ILE A 57 7.73 19.62 0.88
CA ILE A 57 8.88 19.00 1.59
C ILE A 57 9.21 17.55 1.15
N GLY A 58 8.47 17.01 0.18
CA GLY A 58 8.71 15.66 -0.36
C GLY A 58 8.14 14.50 0.47
N LYS A 59 7.02 14.70 1.19
CA LYS A 59 6.35 13.63 1.96
C LYS A 59 5.97 12.43 1.09
N THR A 60 5.30 12.70 -0.04
CA THR A 60 4.92 11.70 -1.03
C THR A 60 6.14 10.96 -1.58
N THR A 61 7.24 11.68 -1.86
CA THR A 61 8.52 11.10 -2.29
C THR A 61 9.08 10.15 -1.23
N LEU A 62 9.08 10.56 0.05
CA LEU A 62 9.51 9.71 1.15
C LEU A 62 8.62 8.46 1.30
N ALA A 63 7.29 8.62 1.22
CA ALA A 63 6.35 7.51 1.30
C ALA A 63 6.58 6.48 0.18
N LYS A 64 6.76 6.94 -1.07
CA LYS A 64 7.11 6.07 -2.20
C LYS A 64 8.46 5.37 -2.01
N ALA A 65 9.46 6.07 -1.48
CA ALA A 65 10.79 5.51 -1.24
C ALA A 65 10.77 4.44 -0.15
N VAL A 66 10.04 4.67 0.94
CA VAL A 66 9.82 3.69 2.00
C VAL A 66 9.09 2.47 1.46
N TYR A 67 8.01 2.66 0.69
CA TYR A 67 7.28 1.57 0.05
C TYR A 67 8.21 0.70 -0.81
N ASN A 68 8.94 1.31 -1.74
CA ASN A 68 9.90 0.61 -2.59
C ASN A 68 11.00 -0.11 -1.78
N ARG A 69 11.47 0.49 -0.69
CA ARG A 69 12.51 -0.09 0.17
C ARG A 69 12.00 -1.31 0.92
N LEU A 70 10.79 -1.24 1.49
CA LEU A 70 10.14 -2.37 2.15
C LEU A 70 9.94 -3.50 1.13
N LEU A 71 9.33 -3.22 -0.03
CA LEU A 71 9.19 -4.17 -1.13
C LEU A 71 10.50 -4.86 -1.52
N LYS A 72 11.59 -4.10 -1.64
CA LYS A 72 12.90 -4.66 -1.97
C LYS A 72 13.44 -5.56 -0.86
N GLN A 73 13.28 -5.17 0.41
CA GLN A 73 13.71 -5.99 1.55
C GLN A 73 12.95 -7.33 1.63
N HIS A 74 11.67 -7.35 1.23
CA HIS A 74 10.87 -8.59 1.14
C HIS A 74 11.43 -9.60 0.14
N ASN A 75 12.06 -9.14 -0.94
CA ASN A 75 12.58 -10.01 -2.00
C ASN A 75 14.01 -10.54 -1.71
N VAL A 76 14.62 -10.19 -0.56
CA VAL A 76 16.06 -10.41 -0.33
C VAL A 76 16.39 -11.05 1.04
N ARG A 77 15.51 -11.03 2.05
CA ARG A 77 15.81 -11.59 3.39
C ARG A 77 14.88 -12.74 3.77
N GLU A 78 15.44 -13.94 3.79
CA GLU A 78 14.87 -15.23 4.23
C GLU A 78 14.32 -15.27 5.69
N ASN A 79 14.41 -14.18 6.47
CA ASN A 79 14.02 -14.14 7.88
C ASN A 79 13.27 -12.88 8.32
N CYS A 80 12.72 -12.10 7.38
CA CYS A 80 11.93 -10.91 7.72
C CYS A 80 10.51 -11.11 7.20
N SER A 81 9.57 -11.34 8.13
CA SER A 81 8.15 -11.56 7.89
C SER A 81 7.64 -10.77 6.68
N SER A 82 7.42 -11.48 5.57
CA SER A 82 7.12 -10.88 4.27
C SER A 82 5.70 -10.34 4.25
N PHE A 83 5.48 -9.13 3.71
CA PHE A 83 4.10 -8.72 3.42
C PHE A 83 3.56 -9.60 2.31
N GLU A 84 2.45 -10.29 2.57
CA GLU A 84 1.74 -11.12 1.59
C GLU A 84 0.96 -10.25 0.59
N LYS A 85 0.62 -9.02 0.98
CA LYS A 85 -0.01 -8.04 0.10
C LYS A 85 0.56 -6.66 0.33
N CYS A 86 0.83 -5.95 -0.76
CA CYS A 86 1.31 -4.58 -0.74
C CYS A 86 0.45 -3.71 -1.65
N SER A 87 0.08 -2.51 -1.20
CA SER A 87 -0.72 -1.59 -2.01
C SER A 87 -0.38 -0.13 -1.70
N PHE A 88 -0.44 0.71 -2.73
CA PHE A 88 -0.23 2.14 -2.64
C PHE A 88 -1.44 2.85 -3.26
N LEU A 89 -2.08 3.74 -2.51
CA LEU A 89 -3.17 4.58 -2.97
C LEU A 89 -2.71 6.03 -3.01
N ALA A 90 -2.62 6.58 -4.22
CA ALA A 90 -2.29 7.99 -4.46
C ALA A 90 -3.53 8.87 -4.29
N ASN A 91 -3.32 10.14 -3.90
CA ASN A 91 -4.34 11.19 -3.89
C ASN A 91 -5.63 10.80 -3.14
N VAL A 92 -5.54 10.21 -1.94
CA VAL A 92 -6.70 9.73 -1.18
C VAL A 92 -7.78 10.81 -1.05
N ARG A 93 -7.38 12.05 -0.78
CA ARG A 93 -8.25 13.23 -0.78
C ARG A 93 -9.15 13.39 -2.00
N GLU A 94 -8.63 13.10 -3.19
CA GLU A 94 -9.39 13.22 -4.44
C GLU A 94 -10.21 11.97 -4.70
N VAL A 95 -9.60 10.79 -4.51
CA VAL A 95 -10.25 9.51 -4.80
C VAL A 95 -11.43 9.28 -3.84
N SER A 96 -11.34 9.73 -2.57
CA SER A 96 -12.41 9.61 -1.56
C SER A 96 -13.72 10.29 -1.94
N LYS A 97 -13.66 11.29 -2.81
CA LYS A 97 -14.84 11.99 -3.33
C LYS A 97 -15.56 11.23 -4.43
N GLN A 98 -14.88 10.27 -5.07
CA GLN A 98 -15.38 9.57 -6.25
C GLN A 98 -16.07 8.24 -5.90
N HIS A 99 -15.63 7.54 -4.84
CA HIS A 99 -16.17 6.23 -4.47
C HIS A 99 -16.73 6.18 -3.04
N ASN A 100 -17.23 7.32 -2.53
CA ASN A 100 -17.90 7.43 -1.23
C ASN A 100 -17.06 6.90 -0.04
N GLY A 101 -15.73 6.98 -0.11
CA GLY A 101 -14.86 6.50 0.98
C GLY A 101 -14.53 5.00 0.94
N ASN A 102 -14.96 4.28 -0.11
CA ASN A 102 -14.72 2.82 -0.25
C ASN A 102 -13.45 2.48 -1.04
N GLU A 103 -12.61 3.46 -1.37
CA GLU A 103 -11.46 3.31 -2.26
C GLU A 103 -10.42 2.36 -1.68
N ILE A 104 -10.20 2.44 -0.37
CA ILE A 104 -9.29 1.55 0.36
C ILE A 104 -9.86 0.13 0.38
N LEU A 105 -11.18 -0.02 0.45
CA LEU A 105 -11.82 -1.33 0.36
C LEU A 105 -11.59 -1.92 -1.03
N VAL A 106 -11.80 -1.15 -2.10
CA VAL A 106 -11.53 -1.59 -3.48
C VAL A 106 -10.04 -1.91 -3.69
N LEU A 107 -9.14 -1.11 -3.12
CA LEU A 107 -7.69 -1.36 -3.17
C LEU A 107 -7.32 -2.69 -2.49
N LEU A 108 -7.90 -2.95 -1.31
CA LEU A 108 -7.62 -4.15 -0.52
C LEU A 108 -8.35 -5.40 -0.99
N LEU A 109 -9.50 -5.26 -1.64
CA LEU A 109 -10.32 -6.40 -2.11
C LEU A 109 -10.06 -6.73 -3.58
N GLY A 110 -9.62 -5.76 -4.38
CA GLY A 110 -9.46 -5.87 -5.83
C GLY A 110 -10.58 -5.15 -6.59
N ARG A 111 -10.28 -4.71 -7.81
CA ARG A 111 -11.17 -3.86 -8.63
C ARG A 111 -12.47 -4.54 -9.08
N ASP A 112 -12.50 -5.87 -9.09
CA ASP A 112 -13.66 -6.65 -9.54
C ASP A 112 -14.66 -6.92 -8.40
N VAL A 113 -14.41 -6.40 -7.20
CA VAL A 113 -15.27 -6.59 -6.03
C VAL A 113 -16.33 -5.51 -5.96
N ARG A 114 -17.59 -5.94 -5.98
CA ARG A 114 -18.75 -5.07 -5.73
C ARG A 114 -18.98 -4.98 -4.23
N ILE A 115 -19.00 -3.76 -3.71
CA ILE A 115 -19.22 -3.47 -2.28
C ILE A 115 -20.55 -2.71 -2.21
N ASN A 116 -21.55 -3.26 -1.52
CA ASN A 116 -22.86 -2.63 -1.40
C ASN A 116 -22.89 -1.64 -0.22
N ASN A 117 -22.12 -1.89 0.85
CA ASN A 117 -21.95 -0.97 1.97
C ASN A 117 -20.60 -1.17 2.70
N LYS A 118 -20.28 -0.26 3.62
CA LYS A 118 -19.01 -0.23 4.37
C LYS A 118 -18.81 -1.49 5.22
N ASP A 119 -19.85 -1.98 5.89
CA ASP A 119 -19.77 -3.15 6.79
C ASP A 119 -19.50 -4.44 6.02
N GLU A 120 -20.15 -4.60 4.86
CA GLU A 120 -19.86 -5.68 3.92
C GLU A 120 -18.40 -5.63 3.47
N GLY A 121 -17.90 -4.46 3.05
CA GLY A 121 -16.51 -4.31 2.63
C GLY A 121 -15.50 -4.61 3.74
N ILE A 122 -15.78 -4.21 4.99
CA ILE A 122 -14.95 -4.55 6.16
C ILE A 122 -14.95 -6.06 6.40
N THR A 123 -16.11 -6.72 6.29
CA THR A 123 -16.23 -8.18 6.44
C THR A 123 -15.41 -8.89 5.37
N MET A 124 -15.54 -8.48 4.11
CA MET A 124 -14.75 -9.04 3.01
C MET A 124 -13.24 -8.84 3.20
N ILE A 125 -12.81 -7.72 3.80
CA ILE A 125 -11.39 -7.50 4.11
C ILE A 125 -10.92 -8.52 5.15
N ARG A 126 -11.70 -8.72 6.22
CA ARG A 126 -11.38 -9.71 7.26
C ARG A 126 -11.28 -11.11 6.67
N GLU A 127 -12.20 -11.49 5.79
CA GLU A 127 -12.19 -12.80 5.13
C GLU A 127 -11.00 -12.98 4.18
N ARG A 128 -10.67 -11.97 3.37
CA ARG A 128 -9.62 -12.10 2.34
C ARG A 128 -8.22 -11.90 2.86
N ILE A 129 -8.02 -11.00 3.82
CA ILE A 129 -6.67 -10.57 4.24
C ILE A 129 -6.51 -10.49 5.77
N GLY A 130 -7.50 -10.93 6.57
CA GLY A 130 -7.47 -10.82 8.03
C GLY A 130 -6.38 -11.63 8.74
N GLY A 131 -5.80 -12.64 8.07
CA GLY A 131 -4.64 -13.39 8.56
C GLY A 131 -3.32 -13.01 7.87
N MET A 132 -3.36 -12.07 6.94
CA MET A 132 -2.22 -11.73 6.10
C MET A 132 -1.45 -10.55 6.65
N LYS A 133 -0.13 -10.57 6.49
CA LYS A 133 0.67 -9.37 6.71
C LYS A 133 0.53 -8.44 5.49
N VAL A 134 -0.20 -7.34 5.65
CA VAL A 134 -0.49 -6.39 4.55
C VAL A 134 0.20 -5.04 4.78
N LEU A 135 0.88 -4.54 3.74
CA LEU A 135 1.42 -3.17 3.68
C LEU A 135 0.50 -2.29 2.84
N VAL A 136 -0.02 -1.22 3.44
CA VAL A 136 -0.81 -0.20 2.75
C VAL A 136 -0.14 1.15 2.94
N VAL A 137 0.07 1.87 1.85
CA VAL A 137 0.50 3.28 1.88
C VAL A 137 -0.60 4.14 1.28
N LEU A 138 -1.05 5.11 2.06
CA LEU A 138 -2.07 6.08 1.69
C LEU A 138 -1.41 7.46 1.57
N ASP A 139 -1.44 8.03 0.37
CA ASP A 139 -0.86 9.35 0.08
C ASP A 139 -1.96 10.41 0.00
N ASP A 140 -1.64 11.60 0.50
CA ASP A 140 -2.56 12.76 0.53
C ASP A 140 -3.88 12.47 1.28
N VAL A 141 -3.77 11.92 2.50
CA VAL A 141 -4.90 11.79 3.45
C VAL A 141 -5.09 13.13 4.15
N ASP A 142 -6.30 13.69 4.09
CA ASP A 142 -6.64 14.99 4.69
C ASP A 142 -7.75 14.91 5.76
N HIS A 143 -8.41 13.76 5.89
CA HIS A 143 -9.45 13.54 6.90
C HIS A 143 -9.36 12.16 7.55
N LYS A 144 -9.86 12.06 8.80
CA LYS A 144 -9.76 10.84 9.61
C LYS A 144 -10.67 9.71 9.11
N ASP A 145 -11.85 10.06 8.61
CA ASP A 145 -12.84 9.14 8.05
C ASP A 145 -12.29 8.27 6.92
N GLN A 146 -11.32 8.80 6.16
CA GLN A 146 -10.56 8.06 5.14
C GLN A 146 -9.77 6.89 5.74
N LEU A 147 -9.47 6.87 7.05
CA LEU A 147 -8.74 5.79 7.71
C LEU A 147 -9.63 4.79 8.44
N ASP A 148 -10.91 5.13 8.68
CA ASP A 148 -11.80 4.36 9.55
C ASP A 148 -11.98 2.89 9.11
N VAL A 149 -11.90 2.63 7.81
CA VAL A 149 -11.97 1.28 7.23
C VAL A 149 -10.77 0.40 7.59
N LEU A 150 -9.61 0.99 7.86
CA LEU A 150 -8.38 0.26 8.22
C LEU A 150 -8.31 -0.08 9.71
N VAL A 151 -8.88 0.78 10.55
CA VAL A 151 -8.87 0.59 12.01
C VAL A 151 -9.96 -0.37 12.47
N GLY A 152 -10.79 -0.86 11.54
CA GLY A 152 -11.83 -1.85 11.81
C GLY A 152 -12.80 -1.34 12.86
N GLY A 153 -13.46 -0.21 12.60
CA GLY A 153 -14.60 0.29 13.38
C GLY A 153 -14.41 0.15 14.88
N GLY A 154 -13.58 1.02 15.47
CA GLY A 154 -13.62 1.20 16.92
C GLY A 154 -15.00 1.72 17.31
N GLN A 155 -15.78 0.88 17.97
CA GLN A 155 -16.73 1.34 18.98
C GLN A 155 -15.94 1.82 20.20
#